data_AF-A0A2I0UHG4-F1
#
_entry.id   AF-A0A2I0UHG4-F1
#
_cell.length_a   1.000
_cell.length_b   1.000
_cell.length_c   1.000
_cell.angle_alpha   90.00
_cell.angle_beta   90.00
_cell.angle_gamma   90.00
#
_symmetry.space_group_name_H-M   'P 1'
#
loop_
_entity.id
_entity.type
_entity.pdbx_description
1 polymer ?
#
loop_
_entity_poly.entity_id
_entity_poly.type
_entity_poly.pdbx_seq_one_letter_code
_entity_poly.pdbx_strand_id
1 'polypeptide(L)'
;MAEVKDSLDINVKQNFIDPLQLLQDKDLKEIGHHLKKLEGRRLDYDYKKKRLGKIPDEEVKQAVEKFEESKELAERSMFNFLENDVEQVSQLAVFVEAALDYHKQSTDILEDLQSKLQNRSSSHHSKETTLIFGNGDYSNCLFEKDQVLMGESNGEAVAELREKFMTAGLRSSMHMDQPCCQALYDFEPENEGELGFKEGDIITLTNQIDENWYEGMLNGESGFFPINYVEVMVPLPQ
;
A
#
# COMPACT_ATOMS: atom_id res chain seq x y z
N MET A 1 18.36 4.26 -0.34
CA MET A 1 16.90 4.07 -0.10
C MET A 1 16.21 5.40 0.19
N ALA A 2 16.54 6.12 1.26
CA ALA A 2 15.88 7.41 1.58
C ALA A 2 15.91 8.43 0.41
N GLU A 3 17.07 8.70 -0.18
CA GLU A 3 17.20 9.63 -1.31
C GLU A 3 16.40 9.20 -2.56
N VAL A 4 16.28 7.89 -2.79
CA VAL A 4 15.50 7.31 -3.90
C VAL A 4 14.00 7.51 -3.65
N LYS A 5 13.56 7.39 -2.39
CA LYS A 5 12.19 7.68 -1.98
C LYS A 5 11.87 9.18 -2.10
N ASP A 6 12.74 10.06 -1.62
CA ASP A 6 12.55 11.51 -1.76
C ASP A 6 12.44 11.90 -3.25
N SER A 7 13.25 11.28 -4.11
CA SER A 7 13.20 11.49 -5.56
C SER A 7 11.88 11.03 -6.17
N LEU A 8 11.34 9.87 -5.74
CA LEU A 8 10.01 9.40 -6.15
C LEU A 8 8.94 10.40 -5.73
N ASP A 9 8.95 10.83 -4.47
CA ASP A 9 7.92 11.71 -3.91
C ASP A 9 7.90 13.06 -4.66
N ILE A 10 9.08 13.61 -5.00
CA ILE A 10 9.20 14.82 -5.84
C ILE A 10 8.66 14.58 -7.24
N ASN A 11 9.04 13.46 -7.88
CA ASN A 11 8.65 13.16 -9.27
C ASN A 11 7.13 12.97 -9.39
N VAL A 12 6.54 12.15 -8.51
CA VAL A 12 5.09 11.93 -8.46
C VAL A 12 4.36 13.23 -8.20
N LYS A 13 4.85 14.07 -7.27
CA LYS A 13 4.23 15.35 -7.00
C LYS A 13 4.21 16.26 -8.22
N GLN A 14 5.37 16.48 -8.85
CA GLN A 14 5.50 17.43 -9.96
C GLN A 14 4.84 16.96 -11.26
N ASN A 15 4.90 15.66 -11.55
CA ASN A 15 4.51 15.15 -12.86
C ASN A 15 3.15 14.45 -12.88
N PHE A 16 2.56 14.18 -11.71
CA PHE A 16 1.25 13.55 -11.63
C PHE A 16 0.27 14.35 -10.76
N ILE A 17 0.62 14.63 -9.51
CA ILE A 17 -0.31 15.30 -8.58
C ILE A 17 -0.57 16.76 -8.97
N ASP A 18 0.47 17.56 -9.19
CA ASP A 18 0.34 18.98 -9.52
C ASP A 18 -0.42 19.20 -10.86
N PRO A 19 -0.16 18.43 -11.94
CA PRO A 19 -0.97 18.48 -13.16
C PRO A 19 -2.44 18.12 -12.97
N LEU A 20 -2.76 17.09 -12.17
CA LEU A 20 -4.15 16.73 -11.87
C LEU A 20 -4.86 17.82 -11.05
N GLN A 21 -4.15 18.42 -10.10
CA GLN A 21 -4.68 19.54 -9.33
C GLN A 21 -4.98 20.74 -10.24
N LEU A 22 -4.10 21.02 -11.21
CA LEU A 22 -4.30 22.08 -12.19
C LEU A 22 -5.57 21.84 -13.03
N LEU A 23 -5.78 20.61 -13.49
CA LEU A 23 -6.96 20.20 -14.26
C LEU A 23 -8.25 20.44 -13.48
N GLN A 24 -8.23 20.15 -12.17
CA GLN A 24 -9.36 20.38 -11.27
C GLN A 24 -9.63 21.87 -11.07
N ASP A 25 -8.59 22.64 -10.74
CA ASP A 25 -8.72 24.04 -10.32
C ASP A 25 -8.93 25.01 -11.48
N LYS A 26 -8.59 24.60 -12.71
CA LYS A 26 -8.79 25.39 -13.92
C LYS A 26 -9.91 24.81 -14.78
N ASP A 27 -9.65 23.74 -15.51
CA ASP A 27 -10.54 23.29 -16.58
C ASP A 27 -11.90 22.83 -16.06
N LEU A 28 -11.92 21.95 -15.06
CA LEU A 28 -13.18 21.47 -14.47
C LEU A 28 -13.96 22.61 -13.79
N LYS A 29 -13.25 23.53 -13.15
CA LYS A 29 -13.86 24.70 -12.51
C LYS A 29 -14.47 25.66 -13.53
N GLU A 30 -13.78 25.91 -14.64
CA GLU A 30 -14.25 26.74 -15.75
C GLU A 30 -15.47 26.12 -16.45
N ILE A 31 -15.43 24.81 -16.74
CA ILE A 31 -16.59 24.04 -17.24
C ILE A 31 -17.77 24.18 -16.27
N GLY A 32 -17.52 24.02 -14.96
CA GLY A 32 -18.53 24.22 -13.93
C GLY A 32 -19.16 25.62 -13.96
N HIS A 33 -18.35 26.66 -14.18
CA HIS A 33 -18.84 28.03 -14.35
C HIS A 33 -19.70 28.21 -15.60
N HIS A 34 -19.30 27.64 -16.75
CA HIS A 34 -20.08 27.70 -17.99
C HIS A 34 -21.43 26.97 -17.86
N LEU A 35 -21.44 25.77 -17.28
CA LEU A 35 -22.67 25.00 -17.05
C LEU A 35 -23.63 25.72 -16.11
N LYS A 36 -23.13 26.32 -15.03
CA LYS A 36 -23.96 27.12 -14.10
C LYS A 36 -24.56 28.34 -14.80
N LYS A 37 -23.79 29.01 -15.67
CA LYS A 37 -24.27 30.15 -16.47
C LYS A 37 -25.33 29.72 -17.48
N LEU A 38 -25.09 28.61 -18.19
CA LEU A 38 -26.02 28.01 -19.15
C LEU A 38 -27.35 27.68 -18.49
N GLU A 39 -27.33 27.03 -17.32
CA GLU A 39 -28.55 26.69 -16.58
C GLU A 39 -29.36 27.94 -16.19
N GLY A 40 -28.67 29.00 -15.74
CA GLY A 40 -29.32 30.29 -15.48
C GLY A 40 -30.00 30.90 -16.72
N ARG A 41 -29.33 30.84 -17.89
CA ARG A 41 -29.90 31.36 -19.16
C ARG A 41 -31.04 30.49 -19.68
N ARG A 42 -30.95 29.16 -19.50
CA ARG A 42 -32.02 28.21 -19.83
C ARG A 42 -33.30 28.55 -19.06
N LEU A 43 -33.18 28.76 -17.74
CA LEU A 43 -34.31 29.10 -16.88
C LEU A 43 -34.95 30.45 -17.24
N ASP A 44 -34.15 31.48 -17.57
CA ASP A 44 -34.65 32.79 -18.03
C ASP A 44 -35.43 32.66 -19.36
N TYR A 45 -34.86 31.91 -20.32
CA TYR A 45 -35.52 31.64 -21.59
C TYR A 45 -36.84 30.87 -21.38
N ASP A 46 -36.84 29.80 -20.58
CA ASP A 46 -38.04 29.01 -20.29
C ASP A 46 -39.14 29.86 -19.63
N TYR A 47 -38.76 30.75 -18.70
CA TYR A 47 -39.68 31.67 -18.06
C TYR A 47 -40.33 32.62 -19.07
N LYS A 48 -39.52 33.25 -19.95
CA LYS A 48 -40.01 34.19 -20.97
C LYS A 48 -40.84 33.50 -22.03
N LYS A 49 -40.41 32.33 -22.50
CA LYS A 49 -41.12 31.49 -23.47
C LYS A 49 -42.53 31.12 -22.99
N LYS A 50 -42.68 30.77 -21.71
CA LYS A 50 -44.00 30.46 -21.11
C LYS A 50 -44.95 31.65 -21.04
N ARG A 51 -44.44 32.87 -21.21
CA ARG A 51 -45.22 34.12 -21.17
C ARG A 51 -45.30 34.80 -22.55
N LEU A 52 -45.17 34.03 -23.62
CA LEU A 52 -45.32 34.51 -24.99
C LEU A 52 -46.61 35.36 -25.14
N GLY A 53 -46.49 36.53 -25.77
CA GLY A 53 -47.59 37.51 -25.92
C GLY A 53 -47.84 38.42 -24.71
N LYS A 54 -47.22 38.18 -23.55
CA LYS A 54 -47.21 39.09 -22.39
C LYS A 54 -45.89 39.85 -22.21
N ILE A 55 -44.87 39.46 -22.96
CA ILE A 55 -43.51 40.02 -22.94
C ILE A 55 -43.18 40.41 -24.38
N PRO A 56 -42.46 41.53 -24.62
CA PRO A 56 -42.02 41.90 -25.97
C PRO A 56 -41.23 40.78 -26.65
N ASP A 57 -41.49 40.54 -27.93
CA ASP A 57 -40.83 39.47 -28.70
C ASP A 57 -39.30 39.65 -28.74
N GLU A 58 -38.81 40.90 -28.76
CA GLU A 58 -37.39 41.21 -28.68
C GLU A 58 -36.73 40.71 -27.39
N GLU A 59 -37.41 40.74 -26.25
CA GLU A 59 -36.86 40.22 -25.00
C GLU A 59 -36.77 38.69 -24.99
N VAL A 60 -37.73 38.02 -25.64
CA VAL A 60 -37.71 36.56 -25.81
C VAL A 60 -36.58 36.17 -26.75
N LYS A 61 -36.41 36.91 -27.86
CA LYS A 61 -35.33 36.70 -28.82
C LYS A 61 -33.95 36.88 -28.18
N GLN A 62 -33.75 37.95 -27.42
CA GLN A 62 -32.49 38.15 -26.68
C GLN A 62 -32.21 37.04 -25.66
N ALA A 63 -33.26 36.46 -25.04
CA ALA A 63 -33.08 35.35 -24.11
C ALA A 63 -32.63 34.07 -24.82
N VAL A 64 -33.15 33.81 -26.03
CA VAL A 64 -32.71 32.71 -26.89
C VAL A 64 -31.25 32.88 -27.29
N GLU A 65 -30.87 34.03 -27.84
CA GLU A 65 -29.49 34.31 -28.26
C GLU A 65 -28.50 34.11 -27.10
N LYS A 66 -28.83 34.67 -25.93
CA LYS A 66 -28.05 34.53 -24.69
C LYS A 66 -27.92 33.09 -24.19
N PHE A 67 -28.96 32.27 -24.39
CA PHE A 67 -28.95 30.85 -24.03
C PHE A 67 -28.07 30.07 -25.02
N GLU A 68 -28.24 30.29 -26.32
CA GLU A 68 -27.45 29.63 -27.36
C GLU A 68 -25.95 29.97 -27.25
N GLU A 69 -25.59 31.23 -27.02
CA GLU A 69 -24.20 31.65 -26.77
C GLU A 69 -23.59 30.93 -25.55
N SER A 70 -24.37 30.83 -24.46
CA SER A 70 -23.88 30.16 -23.25
C SER A 70 -23.79 28.64 -23.43
N LYS A 71 -24.64 28.08 -24.30
CA LYS A 71 -24.64 26.67 -24.65
C LYS A 71 -23.40 26.35 -25.47
N GLU A 72 -23.14 27.11 -26.53
CA GLU A 72 -21.97 26.94 -27.39
C GLU A 72 -20.67 27.05 -26.58
N LEU A 73 -20.59 28.01 -25.66
CA LEU A 73 -19.42 28.17 -24.80
C LEU A 73 -19.19 26.95 -23.88
N ALA A 74 -20.25 26.44 -23.25
CA ALA A 74 -20.15 25.24 -22.41
C ALA A 74 -19.79 24.00 -23.23
N GLU A 75 -20.44 23.80 -24.38
CA GLU A 75 -20.16 22.68 -25.28
C GLU A 75 -18.73 22.72 -25.80
N ARG A 76 -18.23 23.89 -26.22
CA ARG A 76 -16.84 24.04 -26.69
C ARG A 76 -15.84 23.75 -25.58
N SER A 77 -16.06 24.27 -24.38
CA SER A 77 -15.18 24.04 -23.23
C SER A 77 -15.14 22.55 -22.86
N MET A 78 -16.29 21.88 -22.81
CA MET A 78 -16.36 20.44 -22.55
C MET A 78 -15.72 19.61 -23.66
N PHE A 79 -15.93 19.98 -24.92
CA PHE A 79 -15.34 19.30 -26.07
C PHE A 79 -13.81 19.37 -26.02
N ASN A 80 -13.27 20.57 -25.83
CA ASN A 80 -11.82 20.76 -25.73
C ASN A 80 -11.22 19.95 -24.56
N PHE A 81 -11.92 19.87 -23.42
CA PHE A 81 -11.45 19.07 -22.29
C PHE A 81 -11.39 17.57 -22.62
N LEU A 82 -12.42 17.04 -23.29
CA LEU A 82 -12.49 15.62 -23.67
C LEU A 82 -11.53 15.27 -24.81
N GLU A 83 -11.28 16.19 -25.74
CA GLU A 83 -10.34 15.97 -26.85
C GLU A 83 -8.88 15.87 -26.38
N ASN A 84 -8.57 16.45 -25.21
CA ASN A 84 -7.25 16.39 -24.61
C ASN A 84 -7.07 15.21 -23.64
N ASP A 85 -8.01 14.25 -23.57
CA ASP A 85 -7.97 13.09 -22.64
C ASP A 85 -6.69 12.23 -22.73
N VAL A 86 -6.04 12.26 -23.90
CA VAL A 86 -4.74 11.63 -24.17
C VAL A 86 -3.64 12.16 -23.27
N GLU A 87 -3.69 13.45 -22.89
CA GLU A 87 -2.69 14.05 -21.99
C GLU A 87 -2.80 13.49 -20.56
N GLN A 88 -4.03 13.23 -20.08
CA GLN A 88 -4.25 12.62 -18.76
C GLN A 88 -3.84 11.14 -18.75
N VAL A 89 -4.05 10.41 -19.86
CA VAL A 89 -3.53 9.04 -20.00
C VAL A 89 -1.99 9.04 -19.98
N SER A 90 -1.36 10.04 -20.61
CA SER A 90 0.09 10.23 -20.53
C SER A 90 0.58 10.49 -19.10
N GLN A 91 -0.14 11.30 -18.31
CA GLN A 91 0.20 11.55 -16.90
C GLN A 91 0.18 10.27 -16.05
N LEU A 92 -0.78 9.36 -16.29
CA LEU A 92 -0.81 8.05 -15.62
C LEU A 92 0.41 7.20 -15.99
N ALA A 93 0.86 7.25 -17.25
CA ALA A 93 2.08 6.57 -17.66
C ALA A 93 3.31 7.11 -16.93
N VAL A 94 3.42 8.42 -16.75
CA VAL A 94 4.52 9.05 -16.00
C VAL A 94 4.54 8.61 -14.53
N PHE A 95 3.37 8.49 -13.90
CA PHE A 95 3.29 7.96 -12.53
C PHE A 95 3.82 6.52 -12.44
N VAL A 96 3.38 5.65 -13.35
CA VAL A 96 3.83 4.25 -13.38
C VAL A 96 5.32 4.16 -13.66
N GLU A 97 5.84 4.99 -14.56
CA GLU A 97 7.27 5.04 -14.88
C GLU A 97 8.11 5.48 -13.67
N ALA A 98 7.66 6.50 -12.93
CA ALA A 98 8.33 6.96 -11.71
C ALA A 98 8.35 5.87 -10.62
N ALA A 99 7.22 5.17 -10.42
CA ALA A 99 7.14 4.06 -9.46
C ALA A 99 8.07 2.89 -9.87
N LEU A 100 8.09 2.55 -11.16
CA LEU A 100 8.94 1.50 -11.70
C LEU A 100 10.43 1.82 -11.55
N ASP A 101 10.82 3.07 -11.79
CA ASP A 101 12.19 3.56 -11.59
C ASP A 101 12.61 3.48 -10.11
N TYR A 102 11.74 3.88 -9.18
CA TYR A 102 11.97 3.75 -7.75
C TYR A 102 12.25 2.31 -7.33
N HIS A 103 11.44 1.35 -7.79
CA HIS A 103 11.61 -0.05 -7.42
C HIS A 103 12.89 -0.65 -8.02
N LYS A 104 13.25 -0.29 -9.25
CA LYS A 104 14.53 -0.70 -9.87
C LYS A 104 15.72 -0.21 -9.05
N GLN A 105 15.79 1.09 -8.76
CA GLN A 105 16.88 1.67 -7.98
C GLN A 105 16.96 1.10 -6.55
N SER A 106 15.79 0.84 -5.94
CA SER A 106 15.74 0.20 -4.62
C SER A 106 16.30 -1.23 -4.65
N THR A 107 16.00 -1.98 -5.72
CA THR A 107 16.49 -3.34 -5.93
C THR A 107 18.01 -3.35 -6.10
N ASP A 108 18.55 -2.48 -6.96
CA ASP A 108 20.00 -2.36 -7.20
C ASP A 108 20.78 -2.09 -5.90
N ILE A 109 20.25 -1.22 -5.02
CA ILE A 109 20.86 -0.91 -3.72
C ILE A 109 20.85 -2.13 -2.79
N LEU A 110 19.75 -2.88 -2.76
CA LEU A 110 19.62 -4.07 -1.91
C LEU A 110 20.49 -5.22 -2.41
N GLU A 111 20.61 -5.42 -3.72
CA GLU A 111 21.47 -6.43 -4.34
C GLU A 111 22.96 -6.16 -4.06
N ASP A 112 23.40 -4.90 -4.13
CA ASP A 112 24.76 -4.51 -3.77
C ASP A 112 25.05 -4.76 -2.27
N LEU A 113 24.11 -4.41 -1.39
CA LEU A 113 24.22 -4.71 0.04
C LEU A 113 24.31 -6.22 0.30
N GLN A 114 23.44 -7.01 -0.34
CA GLN A 114 23.45 -8.46 -0.23
C GLN A 114 24.80 -9.05 -0.65
N SER A 115 25.34 -8.59 -1.79
CA SER A 115 26.65 -9.01 -2.30
C SER A 115 27.77 -8.68 -1.30
N LYS A 116 27.75 -7.49 -0.70
CA LYS A 116 28.73 -7.07 0.33
C LYS A 116 28.63 -7.93 1.60
N LEU A 117 27.42 -8.27 2.05
CA LEU A 117 27.20 -9.12 3.21
C LEU A 117 27.65 -10.57 2.97
N GLN A 118 27.35 -11.13 1.80
CA GLN A 118 27.81 -12.47 1.40
C GLN A 118 29.34 -12.55 1.40
N ASN A 119 30.02 -11.54 0.83
CA ASN A 119 31.50 -11.48 0.84
C ASN A 119 32.08 -11.41 2.26
N ARG A 120 31.42 -10.68 3.17
CA ARG A 120 31.82 -10.60 4.59
C ARG A 120 31.60 -11.91 5.34
N SER A 121 30.49 -12.60 5.08
CA SER A 121 30.18 -13.92 5.66
C SER A 121 31.23 -14.97 5.27
N SER A 122 31.55 -15.06 3.97
CA SER A 122 32.60 -15.94 3.43
C SER A 122 33.99 -15.66 4.03
N SER A 123 34.28 -14.39 4.30
CA SER A 123 35.54 -13.96 4.94
C SER A 123 35.62 -14.31 6.44
N HIS A 124 34.50 -14.46 7.13
CA HIS A 124 34.46 -14.85 8.56
C HIS A 124 34.45 -16.37 8.74
N HIS A 125 33.77 -17.12 7.88
CA HIS A 125 33.89 -18.60 7.83
C HIS A 125 35.33 -19.08 7.62
N SER A 126 36.13 -18.29 6.89
CA SER A 126 37.55 -18.60 6.65
C SER A 126 38.46 -18.29 7.86
N LYS A 127 38.03 -17.45 8.82
CA LYS A 127 38.84 -17.05 9.98
C LYS A 127 38.57 -17.87 11.24
N GLU A 128 37.37 -18.45 11.39
CA GLU A 128 37.08 -19.37 12.52
C GLU A 128 37.80 -20.72 12.39
N THR A 129 38.26 -21.11 11.19
CA THR A 129 38.95 -22.40 10.98
C THR A 129 40.45 -22.36 11.35
N THR A 130 41.05 -21.20 11.65
CA THR A 130 42.50 -21.12 11.95
C THR A 130 42.85 -21.14 13.45
N LEU A 131 41.86 -21.12 14.36
CA LEU A 131 42.14 -21.15 15.81
C LEU A 131 41.84 -22.49 16.50
N ILE A 132 41.69 -23.59 15.75
CA ILE A 132 41.56 -24.94 16.32
C ILE A 132 42.55 -25.90 15.68
N PHE A 133 43.85 -25.62 15.83
CA PHE A 133 44.89 -26.66 15.76
C PHE A 133 45.82 -26.51 16.96
N GLY A 134 45.29 -26.92 18.11
CA GLY A 134 46.02 -27.10 19.36
C GLY A 134 45.63 -28.45 19.96
N ASN A 135 46.33 -29.50 19.48
CA ASN A 135 46.58 -30.80 20.10
C ASN A 135 45.43 -31.57 20.79
N GLY A 136 45.11 -32.73 20.18
CA GLY A 136 44.86 -33.96 20.94
C GLY A 136 43.40 -34.33 21.22
N ASP A 137 43.02 -35.48 20.64
CA ASP A 137 42.17 -36.52 21.26
C ASP A 137 40.63 -36.40 21.23
N TYR A 138 40.06 -37.25 20.37
CA TYR A 138 38.80 -38.01 20.43
C TYR A 138 37.41 -37.32 20.47
N SER A 139 36.66 -37.63 19.41
CA SER A 139 35.24 -38.04 19.35
C SER A 139 34.08 -37.02 19.43
N ASN A 140 33.39 -36.92 18.28
CA ASN A 140 31.95 -36.71 17.99
C ASN A 140 31.24 -35.48 18.58
N CYS A 141 30.43 -34.70 17.85
CA CYS A 141 29.30 -35.08 16.97
C CYS A 141 29.15 -34.02 15.84
N LEU A 142 29.08 -34.42 14.56
CA LEU A 142 27.86 -34.73 13.80
C LEU A 142 26.94 -33.52 13.58
N PHE A 143 27.06 -32.90 12.40
CA PHE A 143 25.93 -32.26 11.70
C PHE A 143 25.98 -32.70 10.23
N GLU A 144 25.00 -33.53 9.91
CA GLU A 144 24.79 -34.17 8.61
C GLU A 144 24.21 -33.15 7.62
N LYS A 145 24.72 -33.17 6.38
CA LYS A 145 24.16 -32.47 5.23
C LYS A 145 23.12 -33.38 4.60
N ASP A 146 21.87 -32.96 4.53
CA ASP A 146 20.89 -33.63 3.66
C ASP A 146 20.82 -32.98 2.28
N GLN A 147 21.30 -33.75 1.31
CA GLN A 147 21.06 -33.62 -0.11
C GLN A 147 19.69 -34.20 -0.46
N VAL A 148 18.96 -33.47 -1.29
CA VAL A 148 17.70 -33.88 -1.93
C VAL A 148 17.91 -35.09 -2.83
N LEU A 149 17.10 -36.15 -2.66
CA LEU A 149 16.88 -37.17 -3.69
C LEU A 149 15.40 -37.55 -3.76
N MET A 150 14.85 -37.48 -4.97
CA MET A 150 13.48 -37.85 -5.34
C MET A 150 13.37 -39.38 -5.50
N GLY A 151 12.26 -39.97 -5.05
CA GLY A 151 11.90 -41.37 -5.33
C GLY A 151 10.56 -41.77 -4.70
N GLU A 152 9.58 -42.09 -5.55
CA GLU A 152 8.22 -42.52 -5.19
C GLU A 152 8.17 -43.95 -4.64
N SER A 153 7.32 -44.23 -3.63
CA SER A 153 6.29 -45.30 -3.61
C SER A 153 5.67 -45.55 -2.21
N ASN A 154 4.34 -45.47 -2.19
CA ASN A 154 3.29 -46.12 -1.38
C ASN A 154 3.48 -46.51 0.11
N GLY A 155 2.48 -46.12 0.91
CA GLY A 155 1.85 -47.02 1.91
C GLY A 155 1.94 -46.60 3.37
N GLU A 156 0.84 -46.02 3.88
CA GLU A 156 0.31 -46.13 5.26
C GLU A 156 1.32 -46.33 6.42
N ALA A 157 1.58 -45.26 7.18
CA ALA A 157 1.69 -45.23 8.65
C ALA A 157 2.56 -44.07 9.17
N VAL A 158 2.15 -42.81 8.98
CA VAL A 158 2.73 -41.68 9.77
C VAL A 158 1.69 -40.59 10.05
N ALA A 159 0.46 -40.98 10.36
CA ALA A 159 -0.61 -40.04 10.76
C ALA A 159 -0.83 -39.97 12.29
N GLU A 160 -0.08 -40.73 13.09
CA GLU A 160 -0.43 -40.97 14.51
C GLU A 160 0.59 -40.47 15.55
N LEU A 161 1.63 -39.70 15.16
CA LEU A 161 2.69 -39.27 16.09
C LEU A 161 2.99 -37.76 16.14
N ARG A 162 2.20 -36.91 15.47
CA ARG A 162 2.37 -35.44 15.58
C ARG A 162 1.33 -34.75 16.47
N GLU A 163 0.31 -35.47 16.92
CA GLU A 163 -0.75 -34.92 17.78
C GLU A 163 -0.44 -34.97 19.30
N LYS A 164 0.76 -35.43 19.70
CA LYS A 164 1.13 -35.66 21.12
C LYS A 164 2.30 -34.82 21.65
N PHE A 165 2.57 -33.66 21.05
CA PHE A 165 3.57 -32.71 21.57
C PHE A 165 3.02 -31.30 21.82
N MET A 166 1.69 -31.16 21.91
CA MET A 166 1.03 -30.02 22.56
C MET A 166 0.34 -30.52 23.84
N THR A 167 1.11 -30.67 24.92
CA THR A 167 0.65 -30.54 26.32
C THR A 167 1.69 -31.14 27.27
N ALA A 168 2.75 -30.37 27.57
CA ALA A 168 3.34 -30.26 28.91
C ALA A 168 4.70 -29.56 28.82
N GLY A 169 4.79 -28.40 29.45
CA GLY A 169 6.05 -27.95 30.02
C GLY A 169 6.91 -27.03 29.15
N LEU A 170 6.41 -25.83 28.89
CA LEU A 170 7.21 -24.60 29.01
C LEU A 170 6.29 -23.47 29.44
N ARG A 171 5.85 -23.53 30.71
CA ARG A 171 5.66 -22.30 31.49
C ARG A 171 7.06 -21.69 31.69
N SER A 172 7.60 -21.10 30.63
CA SER A 172 8.74 -20.20 30.77
C SER A 172 8.17 -18.91 31.33
N SER A 173 8.70 -18.46 32.47
CA SER A 173 8.37 -17.17 33.03
C SER A 173 8.52 -16.11 31.94
N MET A 174 7.40 -15.57 31.48
CA MET A 174 7.39 -14.50 30.49
C MET A 174 8.27 -13.38 31.04
N HIS A 175 9.35 -13.06 30.33
CA HIS A 175 10.03 -11.80 30.53
C HIS A 175 8.99 -10.72 30.30
N MET A 176 8.63 -10.00 31.37
CA MET A 176 7.61 -8.94 31.39
C MET A 176 8.07 -7.66 30.65
N ASP A 177 9.09 -7.76 29.81
CA ASP A 177 9.70 -6.63 29.10
C ASP A 177 9.53 -6.73 27.57
N GLN A 178 8.92 -7.81 27.05
CA GLN A 178 8.68 -7.93 25.61
C GLN A 178 7.39 -7.19 25.24
N PRO A 179 7.42 -6.26 24.25
CA PRO A 179 6.24 -5.57 23.77
C PRO A 179 5.15 -6.55 23.34
N CYS A 180 3.96 -6.39 23.89
CA CYS A 180 2.84 -7.27 23.60
C CYS A 180 1.50 -6.58 23.84
N CYS A 181 0.47 -7.08 23.17
CA CYS A 181 -0.91 -6.66 23.33
C CYS A 181 -1.83 -7.87 23.47
N GLN A 182 -3.01 -7.63 24.03
CA GLN A 182 -4.09 -8.62 24.13
C GLN A 182 -5.19 -8.26 23.13
N ALA A 183 -5.68 -9.24 22.38
CA ALA A 183 -6.83 -9.07 21.50
C ALA A 183 -8.12 -8.84 22.28
N LEU A 184 -8.84 -7.77 21.94
CA LEU A 184 -10.14 -7.42 22.51
C LEU A 184 -11.30 -8.03 21.73
N TYR A 185 -11.09 -8.34 20.45
CA TYR A 185 -12.09 -8.92 19.55
C TYR A 185 -11.42 -9.92 18.60
N ASP A 186 -12.21 -10.81 18.01
CA ASP A 186 -11.77 -11.64 16.88
C ASP A 186 -11.46 -10.76 15.67
N PHE A 187 -10.39 -11.09 14.95
CA PHE A 187 -10.00 -10.44 13.70
C PHE A 187 -9.71 -11.49 12.62
N GLU A 188 -10.51 -11.47 11.56
CA GLU A 188 -10.35 -12.34 10.39
C GLU A 188 -9.62 -11.54 9.28
N PRO A 189 -8.48 -12.03 8.78
CA PRO A 189 -7.72 -11.32 7.75
C PRO A 189 -8.44 -11.38 6.41
N GLU A 190 -8.61 -10.22 5.76
CA GLU A 190 -9.19 -10.09 4.42
C GLU A 190 -8.12 -9.93 3.33
N ASN A 191 -6.92 -9.45 3.69
CA ASN A 191 -5.82 -9.18 2.76
C ASN A 191 -4.57 -10.01 3.08
N GLU A 192 -3.73 -10.25 2.06
CA GLU A 192 -2.43 -10.89 2.25
C GLU A 192 -1.52 -10.00 3.12
N GLY A 193 -1.01 -10.57 4.22
CA GLY A 193 -0.15 -9.89 5.20
C GLY A 193 -0.84 -9.47 6.50
N GLU A 194 -2.16 -9.61 6.59
CA GLU A 194 -2.91 -9.39 7.84
C GLU A 194 -2.77 -10.59 8.80
N LEU A 195 -2.65 -10.31 10.10
CA LEU A 195 -2.55 -11.35 11.12
C LEU A 195 -3.91 -11.62 11.76
N GLY A 196 -4.49 -12.80 11.52
CA GLY A 196 -5.72 -13.24 12.18
C GLY A 196 -5.51 -13.69 13.63
N PHE A 197 -6.46 -13.36 14.51
CA PHE A 197 -6.44 -13.75 15.93
C PHE A 197 -7.84 -13.79 16.54
N LYS A 198 -7.94 -14.35 17.74
CA LYS A 198 -9.19 -14.42 18.52
C LYS A 198 -9.14 -13.54 19.76
N GLU A 199 -10.31 -13.13 20.24
CA GLU A 199 -10.47 -12.42 21.51
C GLU A 199 -9.73 -13.17 22.63
N GLY A 200 -8.87 -12.46 23.34
CA GLY A 200 -8.05 -12.99 24.43
C GLY A 200 -6.66 -13.50 24.04
N ASP A 201 -6.33 -13.57 22.74
CA ASP A 201 -4.98 -13.94 22.31
C ASP A 201 -3.94 -12.88 22.71
N ILE A 202 -2.74 -13.35 23.08
CA ILE A 202 -1.61 -12.48 23.40
C ILE A 202 -0.67 -12.43 22.21
N ILE A 203 -0.59 -11.26 21.59
CA ILE A 203 0.19 -11.03 20.37
C ILE A 203 1.48 -10.31 20.77
N THR A 204 2.59 -10.79 20.24
CA THR A 204 3.88 -10.13 20.42
C THR A 204 3.94 -8.94 19.47
N LEU A 205 4.09 -7.72 19.99
CA LEU A 205 4.23 -6.53 19.16
C LEU A 205 5.66 -6.46 18.61
N THR A 206 5.79 -6.32 17.30
CA THR A 206 7.09 -6.19 16.63
C THR A 206 7.33 -4.77 16.14
N ASN A 207 6.29 -4.09 15.65
CA ASN A 207 6.39 -2.74 15.11
C ASN A 207 5.04 -1.99 15.12
N GLN A 208 5.08 -0.66 15.02
CA GLN A 208 3.91 0.17 14.72
C GLN A 208 4.07 0.71 13.31
N ILE A 209 3.14 0.35 12.42
CA ILE A 209 3.20 0.75 11.01
C ILE A 209 2.77 2.21 10.86
N ASP A 210 1.67 2.59 11.52
CA ASP A 210 1.12 3.95 11.54
C ASP A 210 0.19 4.19 12.75
N GLU A 211 -0.63 5.25 12.71
CA GLU A 211 -1.59 5.60 13.78
C GLU A 211 -2.78 4.63 13.90
N ASN A 212 -2.93 3.68 12.98
CA ASN A 212 -4.07 2.78 12.89
C ASN A 212 -3.69 1.30 12.89
N TRP A 213 -2.43 0.95 12.62
CA TRP A 213 -1.97 -0.43 12.45
C TRP A 213 -0.73 -0.80 13.29
N TYR A 214 -0.82 -1.94 13.97
CA TYR A 214 0.32 -2.63 14.56
C TYR A 214 0.77 -3.80 13.68
N GLU A 215 2.04 -4.14 13.77
CA GLU A 215 2.61 -5.40 13.30
C GLU A 215 2.96 -6.26 14.50
N GLY A 216 2.66 -7.54 14.42
CA GLY A 216 2.98 -8.48 15.48
C GLY A 216 3.09 -9.91 15.02
N MET A 217 3.38 -10.78 15.97
CA MET A 217 3.56 -12.21 15.74
C MET A 217 2.73 -13.02 16.73
N LEU A 218 2.00 -13.99 16.19
CA LEU A 218 1.18 -14.96 16.95
C LEU A 218 1.43 -16.35 16.36
N ASN A 219 1.76 -17.33 17.20
CA ASN A 219 2.00 -18.73 16.79
C ASN A 219 3.04 -18.93 15.65
N GLY A 220 3.98 -17.99 15.50
CA GLY A 220 5.01 -18.02 14.45
C GLY A 220 4.58 -17.39 13.12
N GLU A 221 3.34 -16.93 13.01
CA GLU A 221 2.84 -16.13 11.90
C GLU A 221 2.95 -14.65 12.24
N SER A 222 3.37 -13.85 11.27
CA SER A 222 3.55 -12.39 11.42
C SER A 222 2.67 -11.65 10.44
N GLY A 223 2.12 -10.53 10.86
CA GLY A 223 1.28 -9.69 10.02
C GLY A 223 0.79 -8.45 10.75
N PHE A 224 0.03 -7.63 10.04
CA PHE A 224 -0.51 -6.37 10.55
C PHE A 224 -1.98 -6.49 10.97
N PHE A 225 -2.37 -5.69 11.96
CA PHE A 225 -3.72 -5.66 12.49
C PHE A 225 -4.10 -4.29 13.09
N PRO A 226 -5.40 -3.96 13.18
CA PRO A 226 -5.84 -2.66 13.64
C PRO A 226 -5.57 -2.44 15.13
N ILE A 227 -5.08 -1.26 15.50
CA ILE A 227 -4.80 -0.88 16.89
C ILE A 227 -6.07 -0.95 17.76
N ASN A 228 -7.24 -0.61 17.21
CA ASN A 228 -8.50 -0.59 17.95
C ASN A 228 -9.03 -1.98 18.35
N TYR A 229 -8.40 -3.05 17.85
CA TYR A 229 -8.78 -4.43 18.15
C TYR A 229 -7.97 -5.04 19.29
N VAL A 230 -6.99 -4.30 19.83
CA VAL A 230 -6.06 -4.79 20.84
C VAL A 230 -5.87 -3.80 21.97
N GLU A 231 -5.51 -4.31 23.15
CA GLU A 231 -5.08 -3.53 24.30
C GLU A 231 -3.58 -3.76 24.52
N VAL A 232 -2.78 -2.69 24.45
CA VAL A 232 -1.33 -2.77 24.64
C VAL A 232 -1.02 -3.01 26.12
N MET A 233 -0.39 -4.15 26.42
CA MET A 233 0.05 -4.49 27.78
C MET A 233 1.47 -3.98 28.03
N VAL A 234 2.36 -4.19 27.06
CA VAL A 234 3.74 -3.68 27.08
C VAL A 234 3.98 -2.93 25.77
N PRO A 235 4.23 -1.62 25.81
CA PRO A 235 4.40 -0.82 24.59
C PRO A 235 5.73 -1.13 23.90
N LEU A 236 5.79 -0.83 22.61
CA LEU A 236 7.04 -0.85 21.85
C LEU A 236 8.03 0.19 22.42
N PRO A 237 9.34 -0.10 22.48
CA PRO A 237 10.34 0.88 22.86
C PRO A 237 10.37 2.05 21.86
N GLN A 238 10.47 3.27 22.38
CA GLN A 238 10.56 4.51 21.59
C GLN A 238 11.93 4.69 20.93
#